data_AF-A0AA86ALT5-F1
#
_entry.id   AF-A0AA86ALT5-F1
#
_cell.length_a   1.000
_cell.length_b   1.000
_cell.length_c   1.000
_cell.angle_alpha   90.00
_cell.angle_beta   90.00
_cell.angle_gamma   90.00
#
_symmetry.space_group_name_H-M   'P 1'
#
loop_
_entity.id
_entity.type
_entity.pdbx_description
1 polymer ?
#
loop_
_entity_poly.entity_id
_entity_poly.type
_entity_poly.pdbx_seq_one_letter_code
_entity_poly.pdbx_strand_id
1 'polypeptide(L)'
;MQNTLSDESQKSLNALMVRWFIIAASLVVYLFIGYMLVVTQTYTSPYTVEILQTTLFSGMSIHAALYLFAAIIFVGGDVHAKSSYKKLLQAASEQKFKNKDDEFNFYRIRYASIMFVHIAIFNVIAILGVIVFLVTLDFATLMNLTIVSLLGFVLMFPHKAKFEFQTEKSCPLKKK
;
A
#
# COMPACT_ATOMS: atom_id res chain seq x y z
N MET A 1 -18.28 -26.53 -12.91
CA MET A 1 -19.08 -25.41 -12.37
C MET A 1 -18.14 -24.24 -12.20
N GLN A 2 -18.37 -23.14 -12.93
CA GLN A 2 -17.54 -21.93 -12.81
C GLN A 2 -17.66 -21.38 -11.39
N ASN A 3 -16.55 -21.33 -10.68
CA ASN A 3 -16.42 -20.68 -9.37
C ASN A 3 -16.43 -19.16 -9.56
N THR A 4 -17.59 -18.61 -9.91
CA THR A 4 -17.80 -17.17 -10.03
C THR A 4 -18.37 -16.62 -8.73
N LEU A 5 -17.78 -15.51 -8.25
CA LEU A 5 -18.34 -14.72 -7.16
C LEU A 5 -19.81 -14.35 -7.47
N SER A 6 -20.64 -14.25 -6.43
CA SER A 6 -21.98 -13.68 -6.58
C SER A 6 -21.89 -12.23 -7.08
N ASP A 7 -22.92 -11.75 -7.76
CA ASP A 7 -22.96 -10.37 -8.28
C ASP A 7 -22.75 -9.33 -7.18
N GLU A 8 -23.28 -9.58 -5.99
CA GLU A 8 -23.12 -8.73 -4.81
C GLU A 8 -21.68 -8.75 -4.27
N SER A 9 -21.05 -9.92 -4.22
CA SER A 9 -19.63 -10.06 -3.85
C SER A 9 -18.72 -9.37 -4.86
N GLN A 10 -19.03 -9.47 -6.16
CA GLN A 10 -18.28 -8.79 -7.21
C GLN A 10 -18.44 -7.26 -7.13
N LYS A 11 -19.65 -6.76 -6.89
CA LYS A 11 -19.90 -5.32 -6.66
C LYS A 11 -19.12 -4.81 -5.44
N SER A 12 -19.09 -5.60 -4.37
CA SER A 12 -18.34 -5.28 -3.16
C SER A 12 -16.82 -5.25 -3.37
N LEU A 13 -16.28 -6.20 -4.13
CA LEU A 13 -14.86 -6.22 -4.49
C LEU A 13 -14.49 -5.02 -5.36
N ASN A 14 -15.33 -4.70 -6.36
CA ASN A 14 -15.15 -3.53 -7.21
C ASN A 14 -15.15 -2.24 -6.38
N ALA A 15 -16.04 -2.11 -5.39
CA ALA A 15 -16.04 -0.97 -4.48
C ALA A 15 -14.73 -0.86 -3.68
N LEU A 16 -14.16 -1.99 -3.25
CA LEU A 16 -12.86 -2.02 -2.56
C LEU A 16 -11.70 -1.62 -3.49
N MET A 17 -11.72 -2.08 -4.75
CA MET A 17 -10.76 -1.69 -5.79
C MET A 17 -10.81 -0.18 -6.08
N VAL A 18 -12.01 0.39 -6.19
CA VAL A 18 -12.19 1.84 -6.38
C VAL A 18 -11.62 2.62 -5.19
N ARG A 19 -11.88 2.17 -3.96
CA ARG A 19 -11.29 2.79 -2.76
C ARG A 19 -9.77 2.74 -2.78
N TRP A 20 -9.19 1.59 -3.13
CA TRP A 20 -7.74 1.46 -3.28
C TRP A 20 -7.21 2.46 -4.31
N PHE A 21 -7.88 2.60 -5.46
CA PHE A 21 -7.46 3.51 -6.53
C PHE A 21 -7.53 4.97 -6.11
N ILE A 22 -8.58 5.38 -5.40
CA ILE A 22 -8.70 6.74 -4.84
C ILE A 22 -7.53 7.04 -3.90
N ILE A 23 -7.14 6.07 -3.06
CA ILE A 23 -6.01 6.27 -2.14
C ILE A 23 -4.69 6.33 -2.92
N ALA A 24 -4.48 5.46 -3.91
CA ALA A 24 -3.31 5.51 -4.78
C ALA A 24 -3.21 6.84 -5.55
N ALA A 25 -4.34 7.43 -5.96
CA ALA A 25 -4.38 8.72 -6.63
C ALA A 25 -3.85 9.88 -5.76
N SER A 26 -3.88 9.75 -4.42
CA SER A 26 -3.29 10.76 -3.53
C SER A 26 -1.77 10.94 -3.75
N LEU A 27 -1.06 9.89 -4.19
CA LEU A 27 0.35 9.96 -4.55
C LEU A 27 0.57 10.88 -5.75
N VAL A 28 -0.31 10.82 -6.74
CA VAL A 28 -0.27 11.70 -7.93
C VAL A 28 -0.52 13.15 -7.52
N VAL A 29 -1.42 13.37 -6.55
CA VAL A 29 -1.69 14.71 -6.01
C VAL A 29 -0.44 15.29 -5.35
N TYR A 30 0.33 14.50 -4.59
CA TYR A 30 1.60 14.97 -4.02
C TYR A 30 2.60 15.40 -5.09
N LEU A 31 2.75 14.62 -6.15
CA LEU A 31 3.63 14.96 -7.29
C LEU A 31 3.15 16.21 -8.01
N PHE A 32 1.83 16.34 -8.24
CA PHE A 32 1.26 17.50 -8.92
C PHE A 32 1.48 18.78 -8.11
N ILE A 33 1.22 18.76 -6.81
CA ILE A 33 1.47 19.90 -5.92
C ILE A 33 2.96 20.26 -5.91
N GLY A 34 3.85 19.26 -5.75
CA GLY A 34 5.30 19.48 -5.79
C GLY A 34 5.76 20.11 -7.10
N TYR A 35 5.25 19.60 -8.23
CA TYR A 35 5.58 20.13 -9.55
C TYR A 35 5.12 21.59 -9.70
N MET A 36 3.89 21.90 -9.28
CA MET A 36 3.39 23.27 -9.33
C MET A 36 4.25 24.22 -8.49
N LEU A 37 4.68 23.83 -7.29
CA LEU A 37 5.54 24.65 -6.44
C LEU A 37 6.91 24.96 -7.09
N VAL A 38 7.47 24.01 -7.85
CA VAL A 38 8.72 24.23 -8.61
C VAL A 38 8.48 25.20 -9.76
N VAL A 39 7.40 25.01 -10.54
CA VAL A 39 7.12 25.82 -11.73
C VAL A 39 6.74 27.26 -11.38
N THR A 40 5.94 27.45 -10.34
CA THR A 40 5.49 28.80 -9.94
C THR A 40 6.55 29.58 -9.17
N GLN A 41 7.61 28.91 -8.68
CA GLN A 41 8.65 29.50 -7.83
C GLN A 41 8.09 30.24 -6.60
N THR A 42 6.88 29.85 -6.15
CA THR A 42 6.17 30.51 -5.05
C THR A 42 6.67 30.06 -3.67
N TYR A 43 7.57 29.08 -3.63
CA TYR A 43 8.08 28.49 -2.40
C TYR A 43 9.60 28.52 -2.39
N THR A 44 10.17 28.99 -1.29
CA THR A 44 11.61 28.98 -1.03
C THR A 44 11.90 27.93 0.03
N SER A 45 12.74 26.95 -0.29
CA SER A 45 13.16 25.93 0.68
C SER A 45 14.10 26.50 1.74
N PRO A 46 14.09 25.94 2.97
CA PRO A 46 15.04 26.30 4.01
C PRO A 46 16.47 25.83 3.73
N TYR A 47 16.66 24.79 2.92
CA TYR A 47 17.97 24.26 2.55
C TYR A 47 18.12 24.09 1.04
N THR A 48 19.37 24.02 0.58
CA THR A 48 19.72 23.60 -0.79
C THR A 48 19.79 22.07 -0.87
N VAL A 49 19.75 21.52 -2.07
CA VAL A 49 19.86 20.07 -2.33
C VAL A 49 21.18 19.48 -1.81
N GLU A 50 22.22 20.30 -1.69
CA GLU A 50 23.56 19.91 -1.20
C GLU A 50 23.51 19.33 0.22
N ILE A 51 22.54 19.75 1.06
CA ILE A 51 22.40 19.21 2.41
C ILE A 51 22.17 17.70 2.40
N LEU A 52 21.58 17.15 1.33
CA LEU A 52 21.37 15.71 1.20
C LEU A 52 22.70 14.95 1.07
N GLN A 53 23.77 15.60 0.62
CA GLN A 53 25.11 15.02 0.52
C GLN A 53 25.89 15.12 1.83
N THR A 54 25.43 15.92 2.80
CA THR A 54 26.06 16.01 4.12
C THR A 54 26.04 14.65 4.81
N THR A 55 27.21 14.25 5.30
CA THR A 55 27.39 12.98 6.02
C THR A 55 26.88 13.08 7.45
N LEU A 56 26.07 12.11 7.86
CA LEU A 56 25.70 11.85 9.24
C LEU A 56 26.76 11.00 9.96
N PHE A 57 26.51 10.70 11.23
CA PHE A 57 27.31 9.75 12.00
C PHE A 57 27.39 8.40 11.27
N SER A 58 28.61 7.83 11.15
CA SER A 58 29.00 6.67 10.30
C SER A 58 29.37 6.94 8.83
N GLY A 59 29.42 8.19 8.38
CA GLY A 59 29.88 8.53 7.02
C GLY A 59 28.83 8.31 5.92
N MET A 60 27.60 7.98 6.30
CA MET A 60 26.45 7.87 5.39
C MET A 60 25.86 9.26 5.13
N SER A 61 25.60 9.60 3.86
CA SER A 61 24.91 10.86 3.52
C SER A 61 23.45 10.84 3.99
N ILE A 62 22.88 12.01 4.25
CA ILE A 62 21.43 12.16 4.55
C ILE A 62 20.60 11.49 3.45
N HIS A 63 20.99 11.68 2.18
CA HIS A 63 20.33 11.06 1.04
C HIS A 63 20.32 9.53 1.17
N ALA A 64 21.46 8.91 1.43
CA ALA A 64 21.55 7.46 1.60
C ALA A 64 20.74 6.96 2.79
N ALA A 65 20.75 7.70 3.91
CA ALA A 65 19.97 7.37 5.10
C ALA A 65 18.46 7.39 4.83
N LEU A 66 17.96 8.35 4.05
CA LEU A 66 16.55 8.45 3.65
C LEU A 66 16.10 7.23 2.85
N TYR A 67 16.88 6.82 1.84
CA TYR A 67 16.54 5.64 1.03
C TYR A 67 16.69 4.34 1.82
N LEU A 68 17.67 4.25 2.73
CA LEU A 68 17.79 3.10 3.62
C LEU A 68 16.56 2.99 4.54
N PHE A 69 16.12 4.10 5.11
CA PHE A 69 14.92 4.13 5.94
C PHE A 69 13.65 3.76 5.14
N ALA A 70 13.51 4.29 3.92
CA ALA A 70 12.42 3.92 3.00
C ALA A 70 12.44 2.40 2.68
N ALA A 71 13.63 1.83 2.43
CA ALA A 71 13.79 0.41 2.18
C ALA A 71 13.40 -0.44 3.40
N ILE A 72 13.77 -0.02 4.61
CA ILE A 72 13.39 -0.71 5.86
C ILE A 72 11.86 -0.70 6.03
N ILE A 73 11.20 0.45 5.82
CA ILE A 73 9.73 0.55 5.88
C ILE A 73 9.11 -0.37 4.84
N PHE A 74 9.62 -0.36 3.61
CA PHE A 74 9.09 -1.16 2.51
C PHE A 74 9.18 -2.66 2.81
N VAL A 75 10.37 -3.14 3.16
CA VAL A 75 10.62 -4.56 3.45
C VAL A 75 9.84 -5.00 4.69
N GLY A 76 9.88 -4.20 5.77
CA GLY A 76 9.12 -4.47 6.99
C GLY A 76 7.62 -4.52 6.73
N GLY A 77 7.10 -3.58 5.94
CA GLY A 77 5.70 -3.53 5.51
C GLY A 77 5.30 -4.75 4.68
N ASP A 78 6.10 -5.17 3.70
CA ASP A 78 5.83 -6.36 2.88
C ASP A 78 5.85 -7.65 3.71
N VAL A 79 6.84 -7.83 4.58
CA VAL A 79 6.92 -9.00 5.48
C VAL A 79 5.71 -9.05 6.41
N HIS A 80 5.34 -7.90 7.00
CA HIS A 80 4.17 -7.81 7.88
C HIS A 80 2.86 -8.03 7.12
N ALA A 81 2.75 -7.57 5.87
CA ALA A 81 1.58 -7.78 5.01
C ALA A 81 1.39 -9.27 4.72
N LYS A 82 2.46 -9.96 4.30
CA LYS A 82 2.46 -11.41 4.05
C LYS A 82 2.08 -12.20 5.31
N SER A 83 2.64 -11.83 6.46
CA SER A 83 2.31 -12.45 7.75
C SER A 83 0.84 -12.24 8.13
N SER A 84 0.34 -11.01 8.02
CA SER A 84 -1.06 -10.66 8.30
C SER A 84 -2.03 -11.41 7.38
N TYR A 85 -1.68 -11.52 6.10
CA TYR A 85 -2.45 -12.27 5.12
C TYR A 85 -2.49 -13.75 5.47
N LYS A 86 -1.36 -14.36 5.84
CA LYS A 86 -1.30 -15.76 6.28
C LYS A 86 -2.20 -16.00 7.50
N LYS A 87 -2.21 -15.09 8.48
CA LYS A 87 -3.10 -15.14 9.65
C LYS A 87 -4.57 -15.02 9.27
N LEU A 88 -4.90 -14.18 8.29
CA LEU A 88 -6.25 -14.09 7.73
C LEU A 88 -6.69 -15.41 7.10
N LEU A 89 -5.83 -16.04 6.29
CA LEU A 89 -6.14 -17.33 5.67
C LEU A 89 -6.37 -18.42 6.72
N GLN A 90 -5.53 -18.47 7.75
CA GLN A 90 -5.68 -19.41 8.84
C GLN A 90 -7.02 -19.20 9.59
N ALA A 91 -7.33 -17.95 9.95
CA ALA A 91 -8.58 -17.63 10.63
C ALA A 91 -9.82 -17.98 9.79
N ALA A 92 -9.75 -17.81 8.47
CA ALA A 92 -10.82 -18.22 7.56
C ALA A 92 -10.97 -19.76 7.53
N SER A 93 -9.87 -20.51 7.55
CA SER A 93 -9.91 -21.98 7.53
C SER A 93 -10.46 -22.61 8.83
N GLU A 94 -10.32 -21.92 9.96
CA GLU A 94 -10.78 -22.39 11.26
C GLU A 94 -12.27 -22.10 11.50
N GLN A 95 -12.87 -21.20 10.73
CA GLN A 95 -14.26 -20.78 10.90
C GLN A 95 -15.21 -21.59 10.00
N LYS A 96 -16.35 -22.01 10.56
CA LYS A 96 -17.43 -22.63 9.80
C LYS A 96 -18.40 -21.56 9.30
N PHE A 97 -18.38 -21.31 7.99
CA PHE A 97 -19.33 -20.40 7.33
C PHE A 97 -20.61 -21.12 6.92
N LYS A 98 -21.75 -20.42 6.96
CA LYS A 98 -23.05 -20.99 6.55
C LYS A 98 -23.19 -21.05 5.03
N ASN A 99 -22.59 -20.08 4.32
CA ASN A 99 -22.61 -19.97 2.87
C ASN A 99 -21.32 -19.27 2.37
N LYS A 100 -21.15 -19.20 1.04
CA LYS A 100 -19.97 -18.58 0.41
C LYS A 100 -19.94 -17.04 0.56
N ASP A 101 -21.09 -16.38 0.67
CA ASP A 101 -21.16 -14.93 0.83
C ASP A 101 -20.72 -14.48 2.23
N ASP A 102 -20.99 -15.28 3.27
CA ASP A 102 -20.53 -15.07 4.63
C ASP A 102 -19.00 -15.18 4.72
N GLU A 103 -18.43 -16.18 4.04
CA GLU A 103 -16.98 -16.36 3.91
C GLU A 103 -16.33 -15.17 3.20
N PHE A 104 -16.90 -14.77 2.05
CA PHE A 104 -16.44 -13.60 1.30
C PHE A 104 -16.50 -12.32 2.15
N ASN A 105 -17.60 -12.09 2.87
CA ASN A 105 -17.77 -10.90 3.70
C ASN A 105 -16.77 -10.87 4.86
N PHE A 106 -16.56 -12.00 5.55
CA PHE A 106 -15.55 -12.13 6.59
C PHE A 106 -14.16 -11.78 6.06
N TYR A 107 -13.80 -12.38 4.93
CA TYR A 107 -12.51 -12.18 4.29
C TYR A 107 -12.33 -10.74 3.83
N ARG A 108 -13.31 -10.17 3.12
CA ARG A 108 -13.32 -8.79 2.62
C ARG A 108 -13.10 -7.77 3.73
N ILE A 109 -13.83 -7.89 4.83
CA ILE A 109 -13.74 -6.94 5.94
C ILE A 109 -12.33 -6.96 6.54
N ARG A 110 -11.79 -8.14 6.83
CA ARG A 110 -10.45 -8.26 7.41
C ARG A 110 -9.35 -7.90 6.43
N TYR A 111 -9.48 -8.30 5.16
CA TYR A 111 -8.56 -7.89 4.10
C TYR A 111 -8.55 -6.38 3.95
N ALA A 112 -9.71 -5.72 3.96
CA ALA A 112 -9.78 -4.26 3.89
C ALA A 112 -9.01 -3.61 5.05
N SER A 113 -9.15 -4.09 6.28
CA SER A 113 -8.37 -3.59 7.42
C SER A 113 -6.87 -3.77 7.22
N ILE A 114 -6.42 -4.95 6.76
CA ILE A 114 -5.01 -5.20 6.43
C ILE A 114 -4.55 -4.23 5.34
N MET A 115 -5.33 -4.08 4.26
CA MET A 115 -5.05 -3.17 3.16
C MET A 115 -4.83 -1.73 3.64
N PHE A 116 -5.76 -1.17 4.43
CA PHE A 116 -5.64 0.20 4.93
C PHE A 116 -4.42 0.42 5.82
N VAL A 117 -4.13 -0.51 6.73
CA VAL A 117 -2.96 -0.43 7.61
C VAL A 117 -1.67 -0.41 6.80
N HIS A 118 -1.53 -1.30 5.82
CA HIS A 118 -0.29 -1.39 5.05
C HIS A 118 -0.15 -0.26 4.02
N ILE A 119 -1.24 0.20 3.43
CA ILE A 119 -1.24 1.43 2.64
C ILE A 119 -0.75 2.61 3.48
N ALA A 120 -1.20 2.75 4.74
CA ALA A 120 -0.72 3.79 5.62
C ALA A 120 0.78 3.67 5.91
N ILE A 121 1.29 2.45 6.15
CA ILE A 121 2.73 2.18 6.32
C ILE A 121 3.52 2.60 5.08
N PHE A 122 3.11 2.17 3.89
CA PHE A 122 3.81 2.53 2.65
C PHE A 122 3.68 4.03 2.33
N ASN A 123 2.60 4.69 2.76
CA ASN A 123 2.42 6.13 2.57
C ASN A 123 3.42 6.96 3.38
N VAL A 124 3.98 6.42 4.47
CA VAL A 124 5.08 7.08 5.21
C VAL A 124 6.27 7.38 4.29
N ILE A 125 6.54 6.51 3.31
CA ILE A 125 7.62 6.70 2.34
C ILE A 125 7.33 7.92 1.44
N ALA A 126 6.09 8.07 0.96
CA ALA A 126 5.70 9.23 0.17
C ALA A 126 5.74 10.53 0.98
N ILE A 127 5.27 10.48 2.23
CA ILE A 127 5.33 11.62 3.17
C ILE A 127 6.79 12.04 3.41
N LEU A 128 7.72 11.08 3.57
CA LEU A 128 9.14 11.36 3.66
C LEU A 128 9.66 12.11 2.42
N GLY A 129 9.24 11.68 1.22
CA GLY A 129 9.55 12.38 -0.02
C GLY A 129 9.00 13.81 -0.06
N VAL A 130 7.77 14.03 0.40
CA VAL A 130 7.18 15.37 0.52
C VAL A 130 7.98 16.23 1.50
N ILE A 131 8.36 15.70 2.66
CA ILE A 131 9.17 16.42 3.64
C ILE A 131 10.50 16.84 3.03
N VAL A 132 11.22 15.91 2.39
CA VAL A 132 12.50 16.19 1.73
C VAL A 132 12.33 17.28 0.68
N PHE A 133 11.31 17.18 -0.17
CA PHE A 133 11.02 18.20 -1.17
C PHE A 133 10.71 19.57 -0.56
N LEU A 134 9.90 19.64 0.50
CA LEU A 134 9.62 20.93 1.15
C LEU A 134 10.88 21.52 1.78
N VAL A 135 11.81 20.71 2.28
CA VAL A 135 13.03 21.24 2.91
C VAL A 135 14.16 21.54 1.92
N THR A 136 14.17 20.96 0.71
CA THR A 136 15.28 21.13 -0.27
C THR A 136 14.87 21.52 -1.70
N LEU A 137 13.58 21.52 -2.03
CA LEU A 137 13.04 21.59 -3.39
C LEU A 137 13.49 20.46 -4.34
N ASP A 138 14.02 19.35 -3.80
CA ASP A 138 14.45 18.22 -4.62
C ASP A 138 13.26 17.35 -5.10
N PHE A 139 12.75 17.70 -6.29
CA PHE A 139 11.63 16.98 -6.90
C PHE A 139 11.99 15.53 -7.28
N ALA A 140 13.25 15.24 -7.57
CA ALA A 140 13.69 13.90 -7.95
C ALA A 140 13.51 12.92 -6.78
N THR A 141 13.89 13.31 -5.56
CA THR A 141 13.69 12.48 -4.36
C THR A 141 12.21 12.28 -4.04
N LEU A 142 11.37 13.32 -4.18
CA LEU A 142 9.92 13.17 -4.04
C LEU A 142 9.35 12.14 -5.02
N MET A 143 9.73 12.23 -6.29
CA MET A 143 9.27 11.31 -7.33
C MET A 143 9.70 9.88 -7.03
N ASN A 144 10.97 9.66 -6.70
CA ASN A 144 11.50 8.33 -6.42
C ASN A 144 10.83 7.69 -5.20
N LEU A 145 10.69 8.41 -4.09
CA LEU A 145 10.04 7.89 -2.88
C LEU A 145 8.54 7.67 -3.09
N THR A 146 7.89 8.48 -3.92
CA THR A 146 6.51 8.25 -4.34
C THR A 146 6.37 6.97 -5.16
N ILE A 147 7.30 6.69 -6.09
CA ILE A 147 7.32 5.42 -6.85
C ILE A 147 7.49 4.22 -5.91
N VAL A 148 8.40 4.31 -4.94
CA VAL A 148 8.59 3.25 -3.93
C VAL A 148 7.31 3.04 -3.11
N SER A 149 6.63 4.11 -2.70
CA SER A 149 5.34 4.04 -2.01
C SER A 149 4.26 3.36 -2.87
N LEU A 150 4.19 3.72 -4.17
CA LEU A 150 3.26 3.13 -5.13
C LEU A 150 3.47 1.62 -5.29
N LEU A 151 4.72 1.16 -5.34
CA LEU A 151 5.02 -0.28 -5.35
C LEU A 151 4.41 -0.98 -4.13
N GLY A 152 4.49 -0.35 -2.96
CA GLY A 152 3.87 -0.86 -1.74
C GLY A 152 2.34 -0.91 -1.83
N PHE A 153 1.72 0.11 -2.42
CA PHE A 153 0.27 0.12 -2.64
C PHE A 153 -0.15 -1.02 -3.57
N VAL A 154 0.62 -1.28 -4.64
CA VAL A 154 0.35 -2.36 -5.61
C VAL A 154 0.33 -3.73 -4.92
N LEU A 155 1.22 -3.97 -3.94
CA LEU A 155 1.18 -5.22 -3.15
C LEU A 155 -0.16 -5.42 -2.43
N MET A 156 -0.81 -4.32 -2.04
CA MET A 156 -2.10 -4.33 -1.34
C MET A 156 -3.32 -4.31 -2.26
N PHE A 157 -3.13 -4.31 -3.59
CA PHE A 157 -4.24 -4.27 -4.55
C PHE A 157 -5.24 -5.42 -4.32
N PRO A 158 -6.53 -5.12 -4.09
CA PRO A 158 -7.57 -6.14 -3.98
C PRO A 158 -7.92 -6.63 -5.39
N HIS A 159 -7.65 -7.89 -5.72
CA HIS A 159 -8.04 -8.47 -7.00
C HIS A 159 -8.69 -9.84 -6.82
N LYS A 160 -9.48 -10.27 -7.81
CA LYS A 160 -10.30 -11.49 -7.75
C LYS A 160 -9.51 -12.73 -7.29
N ALA A 161 -8.32 -12.97 -7.84
CA ALA A 161 -7.53 -14.13 -7.44
C ALA A 161 -7.19 -14.19 -5.94
N LYS A 162 -7.02 -13.06 -5.22
CA LYS A 162 -6.83 -13.08 -3.75
C LYS A 162 -8.06 -13.59 -2.99
N PHE A 163 -9.24 -13.46 -3.58
CA PHE A 163 -10.52 -13.84 -2.98
C PHE A 163 -11.03 -15.22 -3.48
N GLU A 164 -10.60 -15.68 -4.67
CA GLU A 164 -11.05 -16.94 -5.27
C GLU A 164 -10.43 -18.19 -4.61
N PHE A 165 -9.14 -18.15 -4.25
CA PHE A 165 -8.42 -19.30 -3.67
C PHE A 165 -8.98 -19.83 -2.34
N GLN A 166 -9.86 -19.09 -1.67
CA GLN A 166 -10.45 -19.51 -0.39
C GLN A 166 -11.68 -20.41 -0.58
N THR A 167 -12.46 -20.20 -1.64
CA THR A 167 -13.73 -20.91 -1.86
C THR A 167 -13.61 -22.42 -2.13
N GLU A 168 -12.41 -22.92 -2.44
CA GLU A 168 -12.17 -24.34 -2.73
C GLU A 168 -11.67 -25.16 -1.52
N LYS A 169 -11.07 -24.54 -0.50
CA LYS A 169 -10.50 -25.29 0.65
C LYS A 169 -11.37 -25.31 1.90
N SER A 170 -12.40 -24.47 1.97
CA SER A 170 -13.23 -24.25 3.17
C SER A 170 -14.63 -24.86 3.10
N CYS A 171 -15.06 -25.40 1.94
CA CYS A 171 -16.41 -25.92 1.78
C CYS A 171 -16.42 -27.47 1.75
N PRO A 172 -16.56 -28.17 2.89
CA PRO A 172 -16.92 -29.58 2.90
C PRO A 172 -18.41 -29.69 2.60
N LEU A 173 -18.83 -29.31 1.39
CA LEU A 173 -20.10 -29.79 0.88
C LEU A 173 -19.90 -31.27 0.59
N LYS A 174 -20.26 -32.07 1.60
CA LYS A 174 -20.53 -33.50 1.54
C LYS A 174 -21.01 -33.88 0.14
N LYS A 175 -20.19 -34.60 -0.62
CA LYS A 175 -20.71 -35.51 -1.62
C LYS A 175 -21.44 -36.61 -0.84
N LYS A 176 -22.77 -36.54 -0.83
CA LYS A 176 -23.62 -37.71 -0.60
C LYS A 176 -23.62 -38.54 -1.88
#